data_AF-A0A0J7KTG4-F1
#
_entry.id   AF-A0A0J7KTG4-F1
#
_cell.length_a   1.000
_cell.length_b   1.000
_cell.length_c   1.000
_cell.angle_alpha   90.00
_cell.angle_beta   90.00
_cell.angle_gamma   90.00
#
_symmetry.space_group_name_H-M   'P 1'
#
loop_
_entity.id
_entity.type
_entity.pdbx_description
1 polymer ?
#
loop_
_entity_poly.entity_id
_entity_poly.type
_entity_poly.pdbx_seq_one_letter_code
_entity_poly.pdbx_strand_id
1 'polypeptide(L)'
;MKLIRPDKISIDNVTAWQVLDNLGMTVEKLMEQLMQPCSALLVRCAWIGEIRDCNKIFKTVKSREGFCCAFNSHYNLNVKHNELDEETRDPSDFNSTDYDITSADHLPGVREILKAPGSGRDVGLTVALNVERHMYKATSRPYVGASVMIHDPIDFPDIGAHMASVLPGHVLTISVAGTSVKSMESLRNIPIEKRLCYFDKEIPGETRYSYQSCISECKAKNIQRLCGCLPFYYPEMHKGIRTCFLPDLECLLSIRRSSDYWKKGTCKKCLPQCTDMTYHINIEDIKMDDVEFDSDITRGLDKSNVSFVHVFFGDLSYVEYRKESIISWDSLLASFGGIFGLCLGGSVMSVIELIYLLARQFFKRQPRERQEPSRTSLPPASEMFLSIPAERREVQKPRSHKKSDDKRVFVTWYQKALHRRETTNVGDVYRDPVEF
;
A
#
# COMPACT_ATOMS: atom_id res chain seq x y z
N MET A 1 20.44 -17.96 14.25
CA MET A 1 20.74 -17.81 15.70
C MET A 1 21.74 -16.66 15.81
N LYS A 2 21.41 -15.47 16.36
CA LYS A 2 22.44 -14.43 16.61
C LYS A 2 23.21 -14.86 17.88
N LEU A 3 24.54 -14.71 17.90
CA LEU A 3 25.42 -15.41 18.85
C LEU A 3 25.44 -14.86 20.29
N ILE A 4 24.89 -13.67 20.52
CA ILE A 4 24.73 -13.11 21.87
C ILE A 4 23.61 -13.91 22.58
N ARG A 5 24.02 -14.89 23.39
CA ARG A 5 23.14 -15.70 24.23
C ARG A 5 22.61 -14.86 25.41
N PRO A 6 21.30 -14.54 25.49
CA PRO A 6 20.74 -13.74 26.59
C PRO A 6 20.98 -14.37 27.97
N ASP A 7 20.99 -15.69 28.00
CA ASP A 7 21.24 -16.58 29.14
C ASP A 7 22.63 -16.42 29.81
N LYS A 8 23.51 -15.55 29.30
CA LYS A 8 24.83 -15.27 29.91
C LYS A 8 25.13 -13.80 30.23
N ILE A 9 24.26 -12.84 29.89
CA ILE A 9 24.60 -11.39 29.96
C ILE A 9 24.20 -10.70 31.27
N SER A 10 23.63 -11.42 32.24
CA SER A 10 22.94 -10.82 33.40
C SER A 10 23.84 -10.10 34.41
N ILE A 11 25.11 -10.51 34.55
CA ILE A 11 26.04 -9.92 35.53
C ILE A 11 26.80 -8.75 34.88
N ASP A 12 27.41 -8.98 33.72
CA ASP A 12 28.25 -7.99 33.05
C ASP A 12 27.47 -6.73 32.62
N ASN A 13 26.18 -6.88 32.24
CA ASN A 13 25.33 -5.76 31.85
C ASN A 13 25.14 -4.72 32.97
N VAL A 14 25.13 -5.12 34.25
CA VAL A 14 24.91 -4.18 35.36
C VAL A 14 26.13 -3.30 35.55
N THR A 15 27.32 -3.91 35.60
CA THR A 15 28.60 -3.20 35.70
C THR A 15 28.85 -2.32 34.47
N ALA A 16 28.58 -2.84 33.27
CA ALA A 16 28.71 -2.08 32.03
C ALA A 16 27.73 -0.88 31.98
N TRP A 17 26.47 -1.08 32.37
CA TRP A 17 25.51 0.03 32.47
C TRP A 17 25.98 1.08 33.47
N GLN A 18 26.36 0.70 34.70
CA GLN A 18 26.85 1.66 35.71
C GLN A 18 28.05 2.48 35.21
N VAL A 19 28.99 1.88 34.47
CA VAL A 19 30.12 2.62 33.87
C VAL A 19 29.65 3.58 32.77
N LEU A 20 28.74 3.17 31.89
CA LEU A 20 28.22 4.03 30.81
C LEU A 20 27.34 5.18 31.35
N ASP A 21 26.55 4.93 32.38
CA ASP A 21 25.67 5.89 33.07
C ASP A 21 26.50 6.96 33.81
N ASN A 22 27.53 6.52 34.56
CA ASN A 22 28.51 7.42 35.19
C ASN A 22 29.30 8.28 34.19
N LEU A 23 29.39 7.86 32.93
CA LEU A 23 30.02 8.62 31.83
C LEU A 23 29.02 9.47 31.02
N GLY A 24 27.73 9.47 31.38
CA GLY A 24 26.68 10.19 30.66
C GLY A 24 26.49 9.73 29.21
N MET A 25 26.82 8.47 28.88
CA MET A 25 26.72 7.95 27.52
C MET A 25 25.36 7.34 27.22
N THR A 26 24.59 8.02 26.37
CA THR A 26 23.40 7.44 25.73
C THR A 26 23.78 6.33 24.74
N VAL A 27 22.85 5.41 24.46
CA VAL A 27 23.05 4.37 23.42
C VAL A 27 23.39 5.01 22.08
N GLU A 28 22.77 6.14 21.76
CA GLU A 28 22.96 6.83 20.49
C GLU A 28 24.39 7.34 20.33
N LYS A 29 24.87 8.12 21.30
CA LYS A 29 26.25 8.64 21.33
C LYS A 29 27.29 7.52 21.36
N LEU A 30 27.02 6.44 22.07
CA LEU A 30 27.88 5.26 22.10
C LEU A 30 27.93 4.56 20.72
N MET A 31 26.78 4.36 20.07
CA MET A 31 26.72 3.74 18.74
C MET A 31 27.30 4.63 17.64
N GLU A 32 27.24 5.96 17.81
CA GLU A 32 27.87 6.94 16.92
C GLU A 32 29.39 6.94 17.07
N GLN A 33 29.92 6.86 18.30
CA GLN A 33 31.36 6.73 18.54
C GLN A 33 31.94 5.36 18.14
N LEU A 34 31.10 4.32 18.02
CA LEU A 34 31.49 2.97 17.62
C LEU A 34 31.25 2.67 16.13
N MET A 35 30.60 3.54 15.36
CA MET A 35 30.42 3.33 13.92
C MET A 35 31.72 3.62 13.15
N GLN A 36 31.97 2.89 12.07
CA GLN A 36 32.96 3.32 11.09
C GLN A 36 32.36 4.55 10.35
N PRO A 37 33.04 5.71 10.31
CA PRO A 37 32.49 6.89 9.65
C PRO A 37 32.40 6.68 8.14
N CYS A 38 31.38 7.28 7.50
CA CYS A 38 31.15 7.12 6.07
C CYS A 38 32.34 7.56 5.21
N SER A 39 33.14 8.53 5.66
CA SER A 39 34.38 8.99 5.02
C SER A 39 35.51 7.95 4.99
N ALA A 40 35.48 6.94 5.88
CA ALA A 40 36.46 5.86 5.93
C ALA A 40 35.93 4.57 5.28
N LEU A 41 34.63 4.31 5.42
CA LEU A 41 33.96 3.17 4.78
C LEU A 41 33.83 3.36 3.25
N LEU A 42 33.47 4.56 2.79
CA LEU A 42 33.24 4.88 1.37
C LEU A 42 34.48 5.56 0.78
N VAL A 43 35.37 4.77 0.16
CA VAL A 43 36.69 5.25 -0.29
C VAL A 43 36.62 5.99 -1.63
N ARG A 44 35.77 5.55 -2.55
CA ARG A 44 35.45 6.24 -3.82
C ARG A 44 34.01 5.96 -4.20
N CYS A 45 33.38 6.95 -4.84
CA CYS A 45 32.02 6.83 -5.35
C CYS A 45 31.98 7.34 -6.79
N ALA A 46 31.14 6.74 -7.62
CA ALA A 46 30.82 7.22 -8.95
C ALA A 46 29.32 7.08 -9.23
N TRP A 47 28.77 8.02 -9.98
CA TRP A 47 27.35 8.07 -10.34
C TRP A 47 27.25 8.52 -11.80
N ILE A 48 26.63 7.69 -12.65
CA ILE A 48 26.57 7.90 -14.11
C ILE A 48 27.99 8.07 -14.70
N GLY A 49 28.88 7.13 -14.40
CA GLY A 49 30.27 7.09 -14.86
C GLY A 49 31.22 8.12 -14.21
N GLU A 50 30.70 9.23 -13.70
CA GLU A 50 31.50 10.31 -13.12
C GLU A 50 31.87 10.04 -11.66
N ILE A 51 33.14 10.23 -11.30
CA ILE A 51 33.60 10.15 -9.90
C ILE A 51 33.04 11.34 -9.11
N ARG A 52 32.48 11.05 -7.93
CA ARG A 52 31.85 12.01 -7.02
C ARG A 52 32.37 11.81 -5.60
N ASP A 53 32.46 12.89 -4.82
CA ASP A 53 32.81 12.83 -3.41
C ASP A 53 31.72 12.07 -2.63
N CYS A 54 32.09 10.94 -2.02
CA CYS A 54 31.18 10.12 -1.22
C CYS A 54 30.51 10.93 -0.10
N ASN A 55 31.24 11.84 0.54
CA ASN A 55 30.76 12.64 1.67
C ASN A 55 29.71 13.68 1.26
N LYS A 56 29.68 14.04 -0.03
CA LYS A 56 28.69 14.98 -0.59
C LYS A 56 27.41 14.29 -1.08
N ILE A 57 27.42 12.97 -1.34
CA ILE A 57 26.28 12.25 -1.94
C ILE A 57 25.66 11.18 -1.02
N PHE A 58 26.41 10.70 -0.03
CA PHE A 58 25.90 9.86 1.06
C PHE A 58 25.70 10.69 2.33
N LYS A 59 24.70 10.31 3.13
CA LYS A 59 24.49 10.83 4.48
C LYS A 59 24.34 9.70 5.49
N THR A 60 24.74 9.95 6.74
CA THR A 60 24.51 9.02 7.85
C THR A 60 23.02 8.98 8.19
N VAL A 61 22.45 7.77 8.27
CA VAL A 61 21.07 7.52 8.68
C VAL A 61 20.99 6.42 9.73
N LYS A 62 19.93 6.45 10.56
CA LYS A 62 19.61 5.34 11.48
C LYS A 62 18.93 4.21 10.70
N SER A 63 19.36 2.98 10.95
CA SER A 63 18.77 1.76 10.37
C SER A 63 18.79 0.63 11.40
N ARG A 64 18.06 -0.45 11.14
CA ARG A 64 17.95 -1.59 12.07
C ARG A 64 19.28 -2.32 12.37
N GLU A 65 20.31 -2.18 11.54
CA GLU A 65 21.65 -2.73 11.82
C GLU A 65 22.61 -1.69 12.45
N GLY A 66 22.15 -0.45 12.69
CA GLY A 66 22.91 0.65 13.29
C GLY A 66 22.89 1.92 12.43
N PHE A 67 23.81 2.83 12.70
CA PHE A 67 24.10 3.91 11.76
C PHE A 67 24.64 3.34 10.43
N CYS A 68 24.18 3.88 9.31
CA CYS A 68 24.53 3.44 7.97
C CYS A 68 24.65 4.64 7.03
N CYS A 69 25.44 4.49 5.96
CA CYS A 69 25.60 5.50 4.93
C CYS A 69 24.58 5.27 3.82
N ALA A 70 23.68 6.23 3.57
CA ALA A 70 22.64 6.13 2.56
C ALA A 70 22.77 7.19 1.46
N PHE A 71 22.67 6.75 0.21
CA PHE A 71 22.54 7.57 -0.99
C PHE A 71 21.07 7.61 -1.42
N ASN A 72 20.58 8.75 -1.92
CA ASN A 72 19.21 8.91 -2.44
C ASN A 72 18.08 8.50 -1.46
N SER A 73 18.31 8.65 -0.15
CA SER A 73 17.33 8.33 0.91
C SER A 73 16.61 9.59 1.40
N HIS A 74 15.29 9.55 1.42
CA HIS A 74 14.41 10.71 1.64
C HIS A 74 13.27 10.46 2.64
N TYR A 75 13.37 9.42 3.48
CA TYR A 75 12.39 9.06 4.52
C TYR A 75 11.87 10.27 5.34
N ASN A 76 12.74 11.22 5.70
CA ASN A 76 12.37 12.40 6.48
C ASN A 76 11.32 13.30 5.79
N LEU A 77 11.13 13.23 4.47
CA LEU A 77 10.11 14.01 3.75
C LEU A 77 8.66 13.59 4.07
N ASN A 78 8.47 12.42 4.67
CA ASN A 78 7.16 11.93 5.11
C ASN A 78 6.74 12.55 6.45
N VAL A 79 7.71 12.97 7.26
CA VAL A 79 7.48 13.61 8.57
C VAL A 79 7.18 15.09 8.34
N LYS A 80 5.93 15.49 8.55
CA LYS A 80 5.62 16.90 8.80
C LYS A 80 6.24 17.30 10.13
N HIS A 81 7.41 17.93 10.08
CA HIS A 81 7.72 18.92 11.09
C HIS A 81 6.70 20.04 10.97
N ASN A 82 6.09 20.42 12.09
CA ASN A 82 5.30 21.65 12.13
C ASN A 82 6.27 22.82 11.89
N GLU A 83 5.83 23.84 11.16
CA GLU A 83 6.59 25.03 10.77
C GLU A 83 6.89 25.98 11.97
N LEU A 84 6.90 25.43 13.18
CA LEU A 84 7.14 26.03 14.49
C LEU A 84 8.36 25.40 15.20
N ASP A 85 8.88 24.27 14.70
CA ASP A 85 10.07 23.56 15.22
C ASP A 85 11.39 23.95 14.49
N GLU A 86 11.37 25.00 13.66
CA GLU A 86 12.57 25.53 12.99
C GLU A 86 13.31 26.59 13.83
N GLU A 87 12.59 27.49 14.52
CA GLU A 87 13.22 28.54 15.36
C GLU A 87 13.79 28.04 16.70
N THR A 88 13.53 26.78 17.10
CA THR A 88 13.87 26.25 18.44
C THR A 88 14.72 24.98 18.43
N ARG A 89 15.38 24.65 17.31
CA ARG A 89 16.44 23.64 17.28
C ARG A 89 17.78 24.24 17.67
N ASP A 90 18.51 23.54 18.53
CA ASP A 90 19.88 23.89 18.88
C ASP A 90 20.80 23.73 17.64
N PRO A 91 21.58 24.74 17.23
CA PRO A 91 22.47 24.65 16.08
C PRO A 91 23.54 23.54 16.14
N SER A 92 23.72 22.85 17.28
CA SER A 92 24.65 21.73 17.41
C SER A 92 24.18 20.42 16.76
N ASP A 93 22.86 20.19 16.67
CA ASP A 93 22.30 18.91 16.19
C ASP A 93 22.14 18.84 14.66
N PHE A 94 22.49 19.92 13.96
CA PHE A 94 22.67 19.94 12.51
C PHE A 94 24.11 20.34 12.23
N ASN A 95 24.93 19.40 11.76
CA ASN A 95 26.33 19.66 11.42
C ASN A 95 26.38 20.56 10.17
N SER A 96 26.27 21.87 10.37
CA SER A 96 26.13 22.85 9.30
C SER A 96 27.46 23.09 8.60
N THR A 97 27.76 22.21 7.65
CA THR A 97 28.57 22.54 6.48
C THR A 97 27.69 22.82 5.25
N ASP A 98 26.45 23.29 5.47
CA ASP A 98 25.65 23.95 4.41
C ASP A 98 26.21 25.37 4.25
N TYR A 99 27.43 25.41 3.68
CA TYR A 99 28.11 26.61 3.22
C TYR A 99 27.23 27.35 2.20
N ASP A 100 27.51 28.63 1.91
CA ASP A 100 26.83 29.39 0.84
C ASP A 100 27.04 28.78 -0.55
N ILE A 101 26.30 27.71 -0.85
CA ILE A 101 26.28 27.04 -2.13
C ILE A 101 25.26 27.75 -3.01
N THR A 102 25.78 28.75 -3.72
CA THR A 102 25.21 29.24 -4.97
C THR A 102 24.90 28.06 -5.92
N SER A 103 23.98 28.26 -6.86
CA SER A 103 23.27 27.21 -7.63
C SER A 103 24.11 26.39 -8.64
N ALA A 104 25.36 26.09 -8.33
CA ALA A 104 26.27 25.23 -9.11
C ALA A 104 26.36 23.79 -8.55
N ASP A 105 26.41 23.62 -7.22
CA ASP A 105 26.56 22.30 -6.57
C ASP A 105 25.18 21.63 -6.33
N HIS A 106 24.46 21.34 -7.41
CA HIS A 106 23.27 20.46 -7.36
C HIS A 106 23.69 19.00 -7.13
N LEU A 107 23.90 18.65 -5.86
CA LEU A 107 24.45 17.35 -5.47
C LEU A 107 23.46 16.19 -5.67
N PRO A 108 23.87 15.09 -6.33
CA PRO A 108 22.98 13.99 -6.67
C PRO A 108 22.53 13.22 -5.42
N GLY A 109 21.20 13.14 -5.19
CA GLY A 109 20.58 12.26 -4.18
C GLY A 109 20.52 12.84 -2.77
N VAL A 110 20.74 14.15 -2.62
CA VAL A 110 20.81 14.84 -1.32
C VAL A 110 19.49 15.53 -0.97
N ARG A 111 19.04 16.45 -1.83
CA ARG A 111 17.83 17.28 -1.64
C ARG A 111 16.59 16.72 -2.35
N GLU A 112 16.75 16.14 -3.55
CA GLU A 112 15.67 15.55 -4.35
C GLU A 112 15.92 14.07 -4.68
N ILE A 113 14.82 13.30 -4.81
CA ILE A 113 14.86 11.89 -5.20
C ILE A 113 15.30 11.76 -6.65
N LEU A 114 16.49 11.21 -6.85
CA LEU A 114 17.03 10.89 -8.17
C LEU A 114 16.28 9.74 -8.84
N LYS A 115 16.39 9.76 -10.17
CA LYS A 115 16.07 8.65 -11.07
C LYS A 115 17.32 8.39 -11.92
N ALA A 116 17.60 7.12 -12.23
CA ALA A 116 18.66 6.80 -13.19
C ALA A 116 18.23 7.27 -14.60
N PRO A 117 19.16 7.76 -15.43
CA PRO A 117 18.84 8.17 -16.81
C PRO A 117 18.69 6.98 -17.77
N GLY A 118 19.12 5.78 -17.37
CA GLY A 118 19.08 4.56 -18.16
C GLY A 118 19.32 3.30 -17.33
N SER A 119 19.64 2.19 -18.00
CA SER A 119 19.96 0.90 -17.41
C SER A 119 21.40 0.46 -17.72
N GLY A 120 21.93 -0.49 -16.94
CA GLY A 120 23.31 -0.98 -17.05
C GLY A 120 24.31 -0.30 -16.11
N ARG A 121 25.48 -0.93 -15.97
CA ARG A 121 26.49 -0.63 -14.93
C ARG A 121 27.01 0.81 -14.96
N ASP A 122 27.23 1.36 -16.15
CA ASP A 122 27.91 2.65 -16.34
C ASP A 122 27.00 3.84 -15.96
N VAL A 123 25.68 3.69 -16.04
CA VAL A 123 24.69 4.71 -15.63
C VAL A 123 24.19 4.54 -14.20
N GLY A 124 24.75 3.58 -13.46
CA GLY A 124 24.39 3.28 -12.07
C GLY A 124 25.22 4.02 -11.02
N LEU A 125 25.09 3.55 -9.78
CA LEU A 125 25.94 3.90 -8.65
C LEU A 125 27.06 2.86 -8.52
N THR A 126 28.31 3.33 -8.40
CA THR A 126 29.45 2.49 -8.02
C THR A 126 30.10 3.01 -6.74
N VAL A 127 30.46 2.11 -5.82
CA VAL A 127 31.10 2.43 -4.55
C VAL A 127 32.28 1.50 -4.29
N ALA A 128 33.42 2.06 -3.92
CA ALA A 128 34.57 1.32 -3.38
C ALA A 128 34.51 1.37 -1.84
N LEU A 129 34.45 0.20 -1.21
CA LEU A 129 34.25 0.02 0.23
C LEU A 129 35.51 -0.53 0.92
N ASN A 130 35.91 0.08 2.03
CA ASN A 130 36.92 -0.46 2.94
C ASN A 130 36.28 -0.76 4.31
N VAL A 131 36.16 -2.04 4.67
CA VAL A 131 35.52 -2.45 5.94
C VAL A 131 36.50 -2.67 7.10
N GLU A 132 37.76 -2.24 6.97
CA GLU A 132 38.76 -2.21 8.07
C GLU A 132 38.78 -3.48 8.94
N ARG A 133 39.00 -4.65 8.32
CA ARG A 133 38.85 -5.99 8.95
C ARG A 133 39.46 -6.13 10.35
N HIS A 134 40.57 -5.43 10.61
CA HIS A 134 41.31 -5.46 11.87
C HIS A 134 40.59 -4.73 13.03
N MET A 135 39.62 -3.86 12.74
CA MET A 135 38.80 -3.15 13.72
C MET A 135 37.62 -3.97 14.24
N TYR A 136 37.26 -5.09 13.59
CA TYR A 136 36.15 -5.95 14.01
C TYR A 136 36.48 -6.66 15.34
N LYS A 137 35.82 -6.27 16.44
CA LYS A 137 36.04 -6.86 17.79
C LYS A 137 34.95 -7.82 18.26
N ALA A 138 33.68 -7.55 17.93
CA ALA A 138 32.53 -8.32 18.41
C ALA A 138 31.48 -8.52 17.30
N THR A 139 31.69 -9.50 16.43
CA THR A 139 30.83 -9.69 15.25
C THR A 139 29.50 -10.37 15.61
N SER A 140 28.38 -9.81 15.11
CA SER A 140 27.05 -10.44 15.21
C SER A 140 26.78 -11.46 14.09
N ARG A 141 27.72 -11.56 13.13
CA ARG A 141 27.68 -12.40 11.92
C ARG A 141 28.96 -13.26 11.84
N PRO A 142 28.93 -14.44 11.20
CA PRO A 142 30.07 -15.36 11.11
C PRO A 142 31.07 -15.02 9.99
N TYR A 143 31.06 -13.79 9.47
CA TYR A 143 31.94 -13.31 8.40
C TYR A 143 32.26 -11.82 8.58
N VAL A 144 33.29 -11.35 7.87
CA VAL A 144 33.65 -9.92 7.72
C VAL A 144 33.12 -9.44 6.36
N GLY A 145 32.54 -8.25 6.29
CA GLY A 145 31.96 -7.71 5.06
C GLY A 145 30.90 -6.63 5.32
N ALA A 146 30.63 -5.79 4.31
CA ALA A 146 29.58 -4.77 4.39
C ALA A 146 28.21 -5.35 4.02
N SER A 147 27.13 -4.73 4.50
CA SER A 147 25.76 -5.00 4.05
C SER A 147 25.26 -3.86 3.18
N VAL A 148 24.66 -4.18 2.05
CA VAL A 148 24.05 -3.22 1.14
C VAL A 148 22.54 -3.43 1.21
N MET A 149 21.79 -2.37 1.51
CA MET A 149 20.33 -2.41 1.61
C MET A 149 19.70 -1.61 0.48
N ILE A 150 18.76 -2.22 -0.24
CA ILE A 150 18.02 -1.61 -1.35
C ILE A 150 16.54 -1.55 -0.94
N HIS A 151 15.97 -0.34 -0.98
CA HIS A 151 14.57 -0.03 -0.63
C HIS A 151 14.13 1.24 -1.37
N ASP A 152 12.84 1.61 -1.30
CA ASP A 152 12.38 2.87 -1.88
C ASP A 152 12.95 4.08 -1.12
N PRO A 153 13.32 5.19 -1.79
CA PRO A 153 13.74 6.44 -1.16
C PRO A 153 12.88 6.96 0.01
N ILE A 154 11.56 6.74 0.03
CA ILE A 154 10.67 7.18 1.13
C ILE A 154 10.43 6.10 2.21
N ASP A 155 11.02 4.91 2.09
CA ASP A 155 10.87 3.82 3.06
C ASP A 155 11.86 3.91 4.23
N PHE A 156 11.42 3.50 5.41
CA PHE A 156 12.32 3.17 6.53
C PHE A 156 12.91 1.74 6.36
N PRO A 157 14.24 1.55 6.41
CA PRO A 157 14.87 0.25 6.22
C PRO A 157 14.73 -0.69 7.45
N ASP A 158 13.55 -1.32 7.58
CA ASP A 158 13.28 -2.46 8.49
C ASP A 158 12.52 -3.61 7.80
N ILE A 159 11.45 -3.31 7.05
CA ILE A 159 10.75 -4.31 6.22
C ILE A 159 10.79 -3.92 4.74
N GLY A 160 10.62 -4.90 3.85
CA GLY A 160 10.70 -4.71 2.39
C GLY A 160 12.14 -4.51 1.87
N ALA A 161 13.02 -3.88 2.66
CA ALA A 161 14.42 -3.66 2.30
C ALA A 161 15.15 -4.98 1.98
N HIS A 162 15.60 -5.11 0.73
CA HIS A 162 16.43 -6.22 0.28
C HIS A 162 17.88 -6.02 0.74
N MET A 163 18.48 -7.03 1.35
CA MET A 163 19.85 -6.97 1.88
C MET A 163 20.79 -7.92 1.14
N ALA A 164 21.81 -7.35 0.50
CA ALA A 164 22.99 -8.09 0.02
C ALA A 164 24.14 -7.94 1.03
N SER A 165 25.22 -8.72 0.86
CA SER A 165 26.45 -8.55 1.65
C SER A 165 27.66 -8.81 0.77
N VAL A 166 28.66 -7.93 0.87
CA VAL A 166 29.90 -8.00 0.07
C VAL A 166 31.08 -8.33 0.98
N LEU A 167 31.87 -9.34 0.59
CA LEU A 167 33.09 -9.71 1.30
C LEU A 167 34.24 -8.78 0.91
N PRO A 168 35.24 -8.56 1.79
CA PRO A 168 36.48 -7.86 1.47
C PRO A 168 37.20 -8.47 0.27
N GLY A 169 37.61 -7.67 -0.73
CA GLY A 169 38.28 -8.16 -1.92
C GLY A 169 37.35 -8.80 -2.97
N HIS A 170 36.08 -8.40 -3.01
CA HIS A 170 35.07 -8.87 -3.97
C HIS A 170 34.45 -7.71 -4.77
N VAL A 171 33.91 -8.02 -5.95
CA VAL A 171 32.98 -7.18 -6.70
C VAL A 171 31.57 -7.74 -6.52
N LEU A 172 30.69 -6.94 -5.91
CA LEU A 172 29.27 -7.20 -5.80
C LEU A 172 28.52 -6.38 -6.86
N THR A 173 27.89 -7.07 -7.81
CA THR A 173 26.98 -6.47 -8.79
C THR A 173 25.54 -6.71 -8.34
N ILE A 174 24.76 -5.63 -8.24
CA ILE A 174 23.34 -5.64 -7.90
C ILE A 174 22.56 -5.05 -9.08
N SER A 175 21.89 -5.93 -9.82
CA SER A 175 20.94 -5.54 -10.89
C SER A 175 19.54 -5.41 -10.28
N VAL A 176 18.98 -4.21 -10.36
CA VAL A 176 17.66 -3.85 -9.81
C VAL A 176 16.60 -3.93 -10.90
N ALA A 177 15.49 -4.62 -10.62
CA ALA A 177 14.31 -4.66 -11.46
C ALA A 177 13.12 -4.04 -10.70
N GLY A 178 12.32 -3.22 -11.38
CA GLY A 178 11.12 -2.61 -10.81
C GLY A 178 9.84 -3.33 -11.22
N THR A 179 8.86 -3.37 -10.31
CA THR A 179 7.48 -3.72 -10.62
C THR A 179 6.54 -2.69 -10.01
N SER A 180 5.76 -2.03 -10.87
CA SER A 180 4.76 -1.04 -10.47
C SER A 180 3.41 -1.73 -10.26
N VAL A 181 2.70 -1.36 -9.21
CA VAL A 181 1.28 -1.66 -9.03
C VAL A 181 0.52 -0.34 -9.14
N LYS A 182 -0.58 -0.31 -9.91
CA LYS A 182 -1.33 0.92 -10.17
C LYS A 182 -2.83 0.70 -10.20
N SER A 183 -3.52 1.28 -9.24
CA SER A 183 -4.97 1.29 -9.18
C SER A 183 -5.57 2.39 -10.04
N MET A 184 -6.68 2.08 -10.72
CA MET A 184 -7.49 3.12 -11.37
C MET A 184 -8.09 4.10 -10.36
N GLU A 185 -8.15 5.38 -10.74
CA GLU A 185 -8.77 6.45 -9.96
C GLU A 185 -10.25 6.19 -9.64
N SER A 186 -10.95 5.43 -10.50
CA SER A 186 -12.33 4.97 -10.26
C SER A 186 -12.49 4.13 -8.98
N LEU A 187 -11.41 3.51 -8.48
CA LEU A 187 -11.41 2.74 -7.24
C LEU A 187 -11.41 3.63 -5.97
N ARG A 188 -11.19 4.96 -6.07
CA ARG A 188 -11.38 5.87 -4.91
C ARG A 188 -12.82 5.90 -4.40
N ASN A 189 -13.79 5.68 -5.30
CA ASN A 189 -15.21 5.58 -4.98
C ASN A 189 -15.57 4.30 -4.21
N ILE A 190 -14.62 3.36 -4.04
CA ILE A 190 -14.79 2.15 -3.25
C ILE A 190 -14.28 2.42 -1.83
N PRO A 191 -15.07 2.11 -0.77
CA PRO A 191 -14.64 2.32 0.61
C PRO A 191 -13.41 1.48 0.96
N ILE A 192 -12.57 2.01 1.85
CA ILE A 192 -11.21 1.51 2.15
C ILE A 192 -11.23 0.02 2.54
N GLU A 193 -12.24 -0.40 3.30
CA GLU A 193 -12.46 -1.76 3.79
C GLU A 193 -12.72 -2.78 2.67
N LYS A 194 -13.09 -2.32 1.47
CA LYS A 194 -13.32 -3.17 0.28
C LYS A 194 -12.18 -3.09 -0.73
N ARG A 195 -11.50 -1.94 -0.87
CA ARG A 195 -10.34 -1.82 -1.80
C ARG A 195 -9.03 -2.29 -1.21
N LEU A 196 -8.91 -2.29 0.12
CA LEU A 196 -7.77 -2.77 0.92
C LEU A 196 -6.43 -2.11 0.57
N CYS A 197 -6.46 -0.83 0.21
CA CYS A 197 -5.29 -0.01 -0.06
C CYS A 197 -5.59 1.49 0.17
N TYR A 198 -4.55 2.31 0.37
CA TYR A 198 -4.63 3.77 0.49
C TYR A 198 -4.10 4.48 -0.77
N PHE A 199 -4.75 5.56 -1.20
CA PHE A 199 -4.19 6.49 -2.18
C PHE A 199 -3.51 7.69 -1.48
N ASP A 200 -2.74 8.46 -2.24
CA ASP A 200 -2.09 9.69 -1.77
C ASP A 200 -3.05 10.63 -1.02
N LYS A 201 -2.56 11.17 0.11
CA LYS A 201 -3.23 12.17 0.96
C LYS A 201 -4.53 11.73 1.65
N GLU A 202 -4.87 10.44 1.62
CA GLU A 202 -6.04 9.91 2.35
C GLU A 202 -5.82 9.76 3.86
N ILE A 203 -4.56 9.77 4.32
CA ILE A 203 -4.19 9.66 5.73
C ILE A 203 -3.90 11.06 6.30
N PRO A 204 -4.66 11.53 7.31
CA PRO A 204 -4.44 12.84 7.90
C PRO A 204 -3.07 12.97 8.56
N GLY A 205 -2.32 14.01 8.20
CA GLY A 205 -1.01 14.36 8.77
C GLY A 205 0.17 14.00 7.88
N GLU A 206 0.07 12.96 7.06
CA GLU A 206 1.18 12.40 6.28
C GLU A 206 1.24 13.00 4.85
N THR A 207 2.45 13.31 4.35
CA THR A 207 2.66 13.90 3.01
C THR A 207 2.73 12.83 1.92
N ARG A 208 3.40 11.72 2.21
CA ARG A 208 3.49 10.50 1.40
C ARG A 208 3.48 9.31 2.36
N TYR A 209 2.51 8.41 2.16
CA TYR A 209 2.38 7.21 2.96
C TYR A 209 3.13 6.04 2.33
N SER A 210 3.82 5.27 3.15
CA SER A 210 4.45 3.99 2.78
C SER A 210 4.01 2.90 3.74
N TYR A 211 3.61 1.74 3.20
CA TYR A 211 3.26 0.55 3.97
C TYR A 211 4.47 0.01 4.76
N GLN A 212 5.68 0.03 4.17
CA GLN A 212 6.92 -0.36 4.85
C GLN A 212 7.17 0.52 6.07
N SER A 213 7.03 1.83 5.90
CA SER A 213 7.16 2.82 6.97
C SER A 213 6.05 2.66 8.02
N CYS A 214 4.77 2.51 7.63
CA CYS A 214 3.65 2.32 8.56
C CYS A 214 3.81 1.08 9.44
N ILE A 215 4.21 -0.07 8.86
CA ILE A 215 4.44 -1.28 9.64
C ILE A 215 5.60 -1.07 10.62
N SER A 216 6.70 -0.45 10.19
CA SER A 216 7.86 -0.14 11.03
C SER A 216 7.48 0.80 12.20
N GLU A 217 6.69 1.83 11.90
CA GLU A 217 6.15 2.82 12.86
C GLU A 217 5.17 2.17 13.85
N CYS A 218 4.36 1.23 13.38
CA CYS A 218 3.52 0.38 14.23
C CYS A 218 4.35 -0.53 15.16
N LYS A 219 5.47 -1.11 14.70
CA LYS A 219 6.38 -1.86 15.59
C LYS A 219 6.98 -0.97 16.66
N ALA A 220 7.44 0.24 16.29
CA ALA A 220 7.98 1.22 17.21
C ALA A 220 6.98 1.58 18.33
N LYS A 221 5.76 2.01 17.96
CA LYS A 221 4.64 2.28 18.90
C LYS A 221 4.33 1.09 19.81
N ASN A 222 4.41 -0.13 19.29
CA ASN A 222 4.12 -1.35 20.05
C ASN A 222 5.22 -1.72 21.05
N ILE A 223 6.49 -1.61 20.67
CA ILE A 223 7.63 -1.81 21.59
C ILE A 223 7.61 -0.74 22.69
N GLN A 224 7.34 0.53 22.33
CA GLN A 224 7.18 1.63 23.28
C GLN A 224 6.08 1.35 24.31
N ARG A 225 4.94 0.80 23.89
CA ARG A 225 3.82 0.48 24.80
C ARG A 225 4.09 -0.69 25.74
N LEU A 226 4.92 -1.66 25.34
CA LEU A 226 5.18 -2.87 26.14
C LEU A 226 6.42 -2.76 27.03
N CYS A 227 7.52 -2.19 26.53
CA CYS A 227 8.75 -2.01 27.29
C CYS A 227 8.92 -0.59 27.87
N GLY A 228 8.05 0.35 27.50
CA GLY A 228 8.17 1.74 27.93
C GLY A 228 9.37 2.47 27.32
N CYS A 229 9.95 1.97 26.22
CA CYS A 229 11.15 2.52 25.57
C CYS A 229 11.13 2.33 24.05
N LEU A 230 11.91 3.13 23.33
CA LEU A 230 12.10 3.00 21.88
C LEU A 230 13.54 2.54 21.56
N PRO A 231 13.76 1.47 20.77
CA PRO A 231 15.11 1.11 20.32
C PRO A 231 15.76 2.22 19.48
N PHE A 232 17.02 2.55 19.77
CA PHE A 232 17.74 3.73 19.24
C PHE A 232 17.75 3.88 17.70
N TYR A 233 17.53 2.79 16.97
CA TYR A 233 17.55 2.76 15.51
C TYR A 233 16.25 3.23 14.86
N TYR A 234 15.14 3.27 15.59
CA TYR A 234 13.92 3.91 15.09
C TYR A 234 14.03 5.43 15.24
N PRO A 235 13.43 6.22 14.32
CA PRO A 235 13.34 7.67 14.48
C PRO A 235 12.52 8.04 15.73
N GLU A 236 12.88 9.14 16.41
CA GLU A 236 12.12 9.60 17.58
C GLU A 236 10.72 10.04 17.12
N MET A 237 9.70 9.52 17.81
CA MET A 237 8.30 9.69 17.41
C MET A 237 7.62 10.91 18.05
N HIS A 238 8.03 11.24 19.27
CA HIS A 238 7.54 12.35 20.08
C HIS A 238 8.69 12.75 21.00
N LYS A 239 8.93 14.04 21.23
CA LYS A 239 10.04 14.52 22.07
C LYS A 239 9.96 13.91 23.49
N GLY A 240 11.04 13.31 23.96
CA GLY A 240 11.19 12.82 25.33
C GLY A 240 10.84 11.34 25.54
N ILE A 241 10.84 10.52 24.50
CA ILE A 241 10.72 9.06 24.64
C ILE A 241 12.08 8.47 25.07
N ARG A 242 12.12 7.69 26.15
CA ARG A 242 13.39 7.05 26.56
C ARG A 242 13.86 6.02 25.53
N THR A 243 15.14 6.08 25.18
CA THR A 243 15.81 5.06 24.38
C THR A 243 15.97 3.76 25.18
N CYS A 244 15.71 2.60 24.57
CA CYS A 244 15.92 1.31 25.24
C CYS A 244 17.42 1.04 25.51
N PHE A 245 17.76 0.63 26.73
CA PHE A 245 19.13 0.29 27.15
C PHE A 245 19.26 -1.21 27.47
N LEU A 246 20.44 -1.65 27.94
CA LEU A 246 20.74 -3.05 28.31
C LEU A 246 19.71 -3.72 29.25
N PRO A 247 19.13 -3.06 30.28
CA PRO A 247 18.08 -3.66 31.11
C PRO A 247 16.79 -4.01 30.35
N ASP A 248 16.46 -3.26 29.30
CA ASP A 248 15.26 -3.48 28.48
C ASP A 248 15.37 -4.70 27.56
N LEU A 249 16.58 -5.25 27.42
CA LEU A 249 16.89 -6.32 26.45
C LEU A 249 16.01 -7.55 26.63
N GLU A 250 15.70 -7.96 27.86
CA GLU A 250 14.83 -9.13 28.09
C GLU A 250 13.36 -8.87 27.70
N CYS A 251 12.89 -7.62 27.79
CA CYS A 251 11.58 -7.22 27.24
C CYS A 251 11.59 -7.22 25.70
N LEU A 252 12.64 -6.67 25.08
CA LEU A 252 12.82 -6.72 23.62
C LEU A 252 12.92 -8.17 23.10
N LEU A 253 13.53 -9.07 23.89
CA LEU A 253 13.63 -10.49 23.58
C LEU A 253 12.31 -11.25 23.81
N SER A 254 11.52 -10.92 24.83
CA SER A 254 10.22 -11.57 25.05
C SER A 254 9.22 -11.24 23.92
N ILE A 255 9.17 -9.99 23.48
CA ILE A 255 8.41 -9.55 22.29
C ILE A 255 8.87 -10.30 21.02
N ARG A 256 10.17 -10.57 20.90
CA ARG A 256 10.74 -11.32 19.77
C ARG A 256 10.47 -12.84 19.84
N ARG A 257 10.45 -13.43 21.05
CA ARG A 257 10.15 -14.85 21.27
C ARG A 257 8.67 -15.16 21.08
N SER A 258 7.77 -14.21 21.36
CA SER A 258 6.34 -14.36 21.14
C SER A 258 5.98 -14.36 19.65
N SER A 259 6.01 -15.54 19.02
CA SER A 259 5.65 -15.68 17.60
C SER A 259 4.21 -15.24 17.30
N ASP A 260 3.31 -15.29 18.28
CA ASP A 260 1.90 -14.89 18.09
C ASP A 260 1.73 -13.38 18.03
N TYR A 261 2.63 -12.61 18.68
CA TYR A 261 2.58 -11.15 18.72
C TYR A 261 2.67 -10.48 17.34
N TRP A 262 3.32 -11.15 16.39
CA TRP A 262 3.44 -10.70 15.00
C TRP A 262 2.47 -11.41 14.04
N LYS A 263 1.82 -12.50 14.47
CA LYS A 263 0.88 -13.29 13.64
C LYS A 263 -0.58 -12.84 13.76
N LYS A 264 -0.96 -12.08 14.80
CA LYS A 264 -2.37 -11.69 15.04
C LYS A 264 -2.64 -10.18 14.95
N GLY A 265 -2.42 -9.62 13.76
CA GLY A 265 -3.12 -8.40 13.33
C GLY A 265 -2.80 -7.10 14.08
N THR A 266 -1.70 -7.05 14.83
CA THR A 266 -1.28 -5.91 15.68
C THR A 266 -1.10 -4.60 14.90
N CYS A 267 -0.88 -4.68 13.58
CA CYS A 267 -0.74 -3.55 12.66
C CYS A 267 -1.85 -3.50 11.58
N LYS A 268 -3.05 -4.03 11.84
CA LYS A 268 -4.23 -4.06 10.94
C LYS A 268 -4.68 -2.71 10.33
N LYS A 269 -4.11 -1.58 10.77
CA LYS A 269 -4.36 -0.25 10.20
C LYS A 269 -3.47 0.10 9.01
N CYS A 270 -2.32 -0.57 8.86
CA CYS A 270 -1.47 -0.40 7.69
C CYS A 270 -2.03 -1.25 6.54
N LEU A 271 -2.38 -0.60 5.44
CA LEU A 271 -2.76 -1.23 4.16
C LEU A 271 -1.71 -0.85 3.10
N PRO A 272 -1.50 -1.63 2.03
CA PRO A 272 -0.60 -1.24 0.93
C PRO A 272 -1.05 0.09 0.27
N GLN A 273 -0.15 0.80 -0.40
CA GLN A 273 -0.57 1.86 -1.31
C GLN A 273 -1.39 1.27 -2.49
N CYS A 274 -2.36 2.04 -3.00
CA CYS A 274 -3.12 1.67 -4.19
C CYS A 274 -2.29 1.84 -5.48
N THR A 275 -1.26 2.69 -5.43
CA THR A 275 -0.22 2.80 -6.46
C THR A 275 1.13 2.76 -5.76
N ASP A 276 2.02 1.86 -6.17
CA ASP A 276 3.29 1.59 -5.49
C ASP A 276 4.37 1.09 -6.47
N MET A 277 5.64 1.14 -6.07
CA MET A 277 6.78 0.60 -6.81
C MET A 277 7.58 -0.33 -5.90
N THR A 278 7.56 -1.63 -6.18
CA THR A 278 8.42 -2.59 -5.48
C THR A 278 9.66 -2.90 -6.31
N TYR A 279 10.82 -2.94 -5.63
CA TYR A 279 12.11 -3.27 -6.24
C TYR A 279 12.52 -4.69 -5.90
N HIS A 280 13.03 -5.41 -6.89
CA HIS A 280 13.65 -6.73 -6.73
C HIS A 280 15.12 -6.65 -7.15
N ILE A 281 15.97 -7.45 -6.52
CA ILE A 281 17.42 -7.43 -6.80
C ILE A 281 17.93 -8.82 -7.21
N ASN A 282 18.70 -8.82 -8.31
CA ASN A 282 19.52 -9.94 -8.73
C ASN A 282 20.98 -9.63 -8.33
N ILE A 283 21.67 -10.60 -7.75
CA ILE A 283 22.98 -10.41 -7.11
C ILE A 283 24.01 -11.33 -7.75
N GLU A 284 25.14 -10.75 -8.15
CA GLU A 284 26.35 -11.46 -8.58
C GLU A 284 27.48 -11.05 -7.64
N ASP A 285 28.14 -12.01 -6.99
CA ASP A 285 29.29 -11.80 -6.11
C ASP A 285 30.51 -12.54 -6.67
N ILE A 286 31.57 -11.80 -7.01
CA ILE A 286 32.77 -12.32 -7.65
C ILE A 286 33.99 -11.85 -6.86
N LYS A 287 34.77 -12.81 -6.33
CA LYS A 287 36.07 -12.52 -5.72
C LYS A 287 37.01 -11.87 -6.73
N MET A 288 37.71 -10.81 -6.35
CA MET A 288 38.78 -10.23 -7.17
C MET A 288 40.04 -11.10 -7.13
N ASP A 289 40.64 -11.27 -8.30
CA ASP A 289 42.00 -11.77 -8.49
C ASP A 289 42.86 -10.62 -9.06
N ASP A 290 44.18 -10.68 -8.82
CA ASP A 290 45.09 -9.59 -9.19
C ASP A 290 45.50 -9.66 -10.67
N VAL A 291 44.53 -9.36 -11.55
CA VAL A 291 44.76 -9.07 -12.96
C VAL A 291 45.18 -7.61 -13.15
N GLU A 292 45.92 -7.31 -14.21
CA GLU A 292 46.41 -5.96 -14.56
C GLU A 292 45.28 -5.07 -15.12
N PHE A 293 44.26 -4.85 -14.30
CA PHE A 293 43.08 -4.03 -14.59
C PHE A 293 43.17 -2.69 -13.84
N ASP A 294 43.40 -1.61 -14.59
CA ASP A 294 43.33 -0.24 -14.10
C ASP A 294 42.07 0.46 -14.60
N SER A 295 41.46 1.26 -13.73
CA SER A 295 40.27 2.08 -14.00
C SER A 295 40.24 3.22 -12.97
N ASP A 296 39.61 4.35 -13.27
CA ASP A 296 39.69 5.52 -12.39
C ASP A 296 39.10 5.26 -10.97
N ILE A 297 38.19 4.29 -10.84
CA ILE A 297 37.64 3.85 -9.55
C ILE A 297 38.52 2.81 -8.84
N THR A 298 39.31 1.99 -9.54
CA THR A 298 40.24 1.00 -8.93
C THR A 298 41.66 1.55 -8.70
N ARG A 299 42.11 2.56 -9.46
CA ARG A 299 43.50 3.02 -9.53
C ARG A 299 44.09 3.35 -8.17
N GLY A 300 45.11 2.61 -7.73
CA GLY A 300 45.79 2.84 -6.45
C GLY A 300 44.99 2.44 -5.21
N LEU A 301 43.96 1.61 -5.34
CA LEU A 301 43.28 0.95 -4.22
C LEU A 301 43.79 -0.49 -4.07
N ASP A 302 43.89 -0.97 -2.83
CA ASP A 302 44.24 -2.36 -2.53
C ASP A 302 43.07 -3.29 -2.89
N LYS A 303 43.15 -3.93 -4.07
CA LYS A 303 42.19 -4.93 -4.58
C LYS A 303 41.96 -6.09 -3.61
N SER A 304 42.92 -6.39 -2.73
CA SER A 304 42.79 -7.50 -1.79
C SER A 304 41.90 -7.15 -0.60
N ASN A 305 41.93 -5.89 -0.13
CA ASN A 305 41.17 -5.43 1.04
C ASN A 305 39.90 -4.66 0.72
N VAL A 306 39.93 -3.79 -0.30
CA VAL A 306 38.78 -3.02 -0.78
C VAL A 306 37.80 -3.94 -1.52
N SER A 307 36.51 -3.60 -1.48
CA SER A 307 35.47 -4.25 -2.29
C SER A 307 34.78 -3.22 -3.18
N PHE A 308 34.24 -3.65 -4.32
CA PHE A 308 33.45 -2.77 -5.20
C PHE A 308 31.99 -3.21 -5.19
N VAL A 309 31.07 -2.25 -5.11
CA VAL A 309 29.63 -2.46 -5.23
C VAL A 309 29.13 -1.66 -6.43
N HIS A 310 28.46 -2.32 -7.36
CA HIS A 310 27.76 -1.69 -8.47
C HIS A 310 26.26 -1.89 -8.30
N VAL A 311 25.47 -0.83 -8.33
CA VAL A 311 24.01 -0.86 -8.24
C VAL A 311 23.43 -0.13 -9.44
N PHE A 312 22.70 -0.85 -10.29
CA PHE A 312 22.11 -0.32 -11.51
C PHE A 312 20.76 -0.97 -11.80
N PHE A 313 19.92 -0.30 -12.59
CA PHE A 313 18.72 -0.95 -13.15
C PHE A 313 19.14 -1.90 -14.26
N GLY A 314 18.65 -3.14 -14.26
CA GLY A 314 18.92 -4.10 -15.33
C GLY A 314 18.26 -3.69 -16.64
N ASP A 315 16.97 -3.40 -16.57
CA ASP A 315 16.14 -2.98 -17.70
C ASP A 315 15.77 -1.49 -17.65
N LEU A 316 15.51 -0.90 -18.82
CA LEU A 316 14.99 0.47 -18.95
C LEU A 316 13.50 0.59 -18.56
N SER A 317 12.80 -0.53 -18.46
CA SER A 317 11.37 -0.62 -18.23
C SER A 317 11.05 -1.47 -16.99
N TYR A 318 9.85 -1.28 -16.46
CA TYR A 318 9.28 -2.06 -15.37
C TYR A 318 7.93 -2.63 -15.81
N VAL A 319 7.50 -3.72 -15.16
CA VAL A 319 6.15 -4.27 -15.36
C VAL A 319 5.15 -3.43 -14.55
N GLU A 320 4.08 -2.92 -15.18
CA GLU A 320 2.99 -2.21 -14.50
C GLU A 320 1.74 -3.11 -14.40
N TYR A 321 1.43 -3.58 -13.19
CA TYR A 321 0.20 -4.30 -12.88
C TYR A 321 -0.95 -3.31 -12.63
N ARG A 322 -1.99 -3.34 -13.47
CA ARG A 322 -3.16 -2.47 -13.32
C ARG A 322 -4.28 -3.15 -12.55
N LYS A 323 -4.82 -2.45 -11.56
CA LYS A 323 -6.00 -2.85 -10.78
C LYS A 323 -7.19 -2.02 -11.24
N GLU A 324 -8.14 -2.68 -11.87
CA GLU A 324 -9.32 -2.09 -12.52
C GLU A 324 -10.61 -2.70 -11.93
N SER A 325 -11.77 -2.06 -12.13
CA SER A 325 -13.04 -2.65 -11.71
C SER A 325 -13.55 -3.60 -12.79
N ILE A 326 -13.69 -4.89 -12.46
CA ILE A 326 -14.19 -5.94 -13.38
C ILE A 326 -15.56 -5.56 -13.97
N ILE A 327 -16.38 -4.84 -13.20
CA ILE A 327 -17.70 -4.36 -13.60
C ILE A 327 -17.78 -2.86 -13.29
N SER A 328 -18.22 -2.08 -14.27
CA SER A 328 -18.53 -0.66 -14.18
C SER A 328 -20.05 -0.42 -14.13
N TRP A 329 -20.49 0.79 -13.74
CA TRP A 329 -21.93 1.13 -13.67
C TRP A 329 -22.59 1.18 -15.05
N ASP A 330 -21.85 1.64 -16.06
CA ASP A 330 -22.20 1.58 -17.48
C ASP A 330 -22.32 0.13 -17.98
N SER A 331 -21.39 -0.76 -17.63
CA SER A 331 -21.46 -2.19 -17.96
C SER A 331 -22.64 -2.89 -17.27
N LEU A 332 -22.96 -2.56 -16.02
CA LEU A 332 -24.20 -3.02 -15.36
C LEU A 332 -25.44 -2.55 -16.12
N LEU A 333 -25.53 -1.26 -16.44
CA LEU A 333 -26.68 -0.68 -17.13
C LEU A 333 -26.88 -1.28 -18.53
N ALA A 334 -25.79 -1.48 -19.28
CA ALA A 334 -25.80 -2.14 -20.58
C ALA A 334 -26.22 -3.61 -20.46
N SER A 335 -25.70 -4.33 -19.45
CA SER A 335 -26.01 -5.74 -19.21
C SER A 335 -27.47 -5.96 -18.82
N PHE A 336 -28.01 -5.16 -17.88
CA PHE A 336 -29.44 -5.17 -17.55
C PHE A 336 -30.28 -4.74 -18.75
N GLY A 337 -29.91 -3.68 -19.47
CA GLY A 337 -30.60 -3.22 -20.68
C GLY A 337 -30.69 -4.31 -21.76
N GLY A 338 -29.61 -5.07 -21.97
CA GLY A 338 -29.56 -6.20 -22.89
C GLY A 338 -30.50 -7.35 -22.46
N ILE A 339 -30.50 -7.71 -21.17
CA ILE A 339 -31.38 -8.76 -20.63
C ILE A 339 -32.86 -8.35 -20.71
N PHE A 340 -33.21 -7.12 -20.33
CA PHE A 340 -34.58 -6.60 -20.45
C PHE A 340 -35.04 -6.51 -21.92
N GLY A 341 -34.16 -6.07 -22.82
CA GLY A 341 -34.44 -6.02 -24.25
C GLY A 341 -34.65 -7.40 -24.88
N LEU A 342 -33.78 -8.37 -24.57
CA LEU A 342 -33.83 -9.72 -25.15
C LEU A 342 -34.93 -10.59 -24.56
N CYS A 343 -35.11 -10.60 -23.23
CA CYS A 343 -36.03 -11.53 -22.57
C CYS A 343 -37.47 -11.01 -22.45
N LEU A 344 -37.68 -9.69 -22.49
CA LEU A 344 -39.00 -9.07 -22.32
C LEU A 344 -39.42 -8.19 -23.51
N GLY A 345 -38.55 -7.95 -24.50
CA GLY A 345 -38.80 -7.01 -25.59
C GLY A 345 -38.93 -5.55 -25.12
N GLY A 346 -38.55 -5.27 -23.87
CA GLY A 346 -38.81 -4.00 -23.19
C GLY A 346 -37.60 -3.07 -23.16
N SER A 347 -37.86 -1.77 -23.11
CA SER A 347 -36.83 -0.74 -22.93
C SER A 347 -37.10 0.09 -21.67
N VAL A 348 -36.20 1.02 -21.35
CA VAL A 348 -36.42 2.01 -20.28
C VAL A 348 -37.72 2.80 -20.49
N MET A 349 -38.10 3.07 -21.75
CA MET A 349 -39.39 3.72 -22.07
C MET A 349 -40.59 2.87 -21.66
N SER A 350 -40.51 1.55 -21.82
CA SER A 350 -41.55 0.59 -21.39
C SER A 350 -41.72 0.57 -19.86
N VAL A 351 -40.61 0.74 -19.11
CA VAL A 351 -40.65 0.87 -17.65
C VAL A 351 -41.28 2.21 -17.23
N ILE A 352 -40.95 3.31 -17.92
CA ILE A 352 -41.56 4.62 -17.69
C ILE A 352 -43.07 4.59 -17.97
N GLU A 353 -43.50 3.95 -19.06
CA GLU A 353 -44.92 3.77 -19.39
C GLU A 353 -45.65 2.95 -18.31
N LEU A 354 -45.06 1.84 -17.84
CA LEU A 354 -45.62 1.05 -16.75
C LEU A 354 -45.80 1.89 -15.46
N ILE A 355 -44.79 2.67 -15.08
CA ILE A 355 -44.85 3.57 -13.92
C ILE A 355 -45.96 4.62 -14.11
N TYR A 356 -46.07 5.23 -15.30
CA TYR A 356 -47.13 6.18 -15.62
C TYR A 356 -48.53 5.56 -15.50
N LEU A 357 -48.73 4.35 -16.02
CA LEU A 357 -50.00 3.64 -15.94
C LEU A 357 -50.36 3.25 -14.51
N LEU A 358 -49.39 2.78 -13.71
CA LEU A 358 -49.58 2.47 -12.29
C LEU A 358 -49.91 3.73 -11.48
N ALA A 359 -49.16 4.82 -11.64
CA ALA A 359 -49.43 6.09 -10.98
C ALA A 359 -50.84 6.61 -11.34
N ARG A 360 -51.23 6.54 -12.62
CA ARG A 360 -52.58 6.91 -13.09
C ARG A 360 -53.68 6.04 -12.48
N GLN A 361 -53.42 4.77 -12.18
CA GLN A 361 -54.35 3.92 -11.43
C GLN A 361 -54.41 4.28 -9.94
N PHE A 362 -53.29 4.58 -9.29
CA PHE A 362 -53.24 5.02 -7.89
C PHE A 362 -53.97 6.36 -7.67
N PHE A 363 -53.72 7.38 -8.51
CA PHE A 363 -54.44 8.65 -8.44
C PHE A 363 -55.92 8.54 -8.81
N LYS A 364 -56.34 7.51 -9.57
CA LYS A 364 -57.75 7.16 -9.75
C LYS A 364 -58.36 6.34 -8.61
N ARG A 365 -57.54 5.81 -7.69
CA ARG A 365 -57.96 4.98 -6.55
C ARG A 365 -57.96 5.70 -5.21
N GLN A 366 -57.39 6.91 -5.10
CA GLN A 366 -57.75 7.80 -3.99
C GLN A 366 -59.27 8.03 -4.04
N PRO A 367 -60.02 7.68 -2.98
CA PRO A 367 -61.45 7.94 -2.94
C PRO A 367 -61.67 9.45 -3.03
N ARG A 368 -62.56 9.87 -3.94
CA ARG A 368 -63.12 11.22 -3.91
C ARG A 368 -63.96 11.32 -2.63
N GLU A 369 -63.39 11.87 -1.57
CA GLU A 369 -64.04 12.05 -0.27
C GLU A 369 -65.28 12.91 -0.45
N ARG A 370 -66.42 12.23 -0.53
CA ARG A 370 -67.69 12.83 -0.95
C ARG A 370 -68.45 13.17 0.32
N GLN A 371 -68.25 14.39 0.80
CA GLN A 371 -69.08 15.00 1.84
C GLN A 371 -70.56 14.71 1.55
N GLU A 372 -71.27 14.15 2.53
CA GLU A 372 -72.69 13.88 2.40
C GLU A 372 -73.48 15.20 2.38
N PRO A 373 -74.32 15.44 1.36
CA PRO A 373 -75.42 16.40 1.51
C PRO A 373 -76.41 15.82 2.51
N SER A 374 -76.80 16.62 3.50
CA SER A 374 -77.78 16.21 4.51
C SER A 374 -79.12 15.82 3.88
N ARG A 375 -79.79 14.81 4.46
CA ARG A 375 -81.15 14.43 4.07
C ARG A 375 -82.14 15.56 4.38
N THR A 376 -82.78 16.09 3.35
CA THR A 376 -84.04 16.82 3.47
C THR A 376 -85.09 16.21 2.54
N SER A 377 -86.34 16.21 3.01
CA SER A 377 -87.55 15.60 2.44
C SER A 377 -87.75 15.68 0.91
N LEU A 378 -88.12 14.54 0.31
CA LEU A 378 -88.93 14.46 -0.92
C LEU A 378 -90.32 15.08 -0.66
N PRO A 379 -90.96 15.72 -1.65
CA PRO A 379 -91.82 15.00 -2.60
C PRO A 379 -91.82 15.62 -4.03
N PRO A 380 -92.72 15.22 -4.95
CA PRO A 380 -92.98 13.87 -5.46
C PRO A 380 -92.69 13.79 -6.98
N ALA A 381 -92.93 12.64 -7.61
CA ALA A 381 -92.78 12.48 -9.07
C ALA A 381 -94.06 12.88 -9.84
N SER A 382 -93.92 13.73 -10.86
CA SER A 382 -94.97 14.07 -11.83
C SER A 382 -94.36 14.48 -13.17
N GLU A 383 -94.97 14.03 -14.27
CA GLU A 383 -94.70 14.36 -15.69
C GLU A 383 -93.31 13.90 -16.21
N MET A 384 -93.15 13.02 -17.23
CA MET A 384 -93.94 12.61 -18.40
C MET A 384 -93.79 13.55 -19.62
N PHE A 385 -94.04 13.00 -20.83
CA PHE A 385 -93.85 13.57 -22.17
C PHE A 385 -92.36 13.62 -22.61
N LEU A 386 -91.93 13.16 -23.81
CA LEU A 386 -92.41 13.33 -25.21
C LEU A 386 -92.23 14.79 -25.66
N SER A 387 -91.63 15.16 -26.82
CA SER A 387 -91.20 14.45 -28.06
C SER A 387 -89.98 15.23 -28.67
N ILE A 388 -89.00 14.71 -29.43
CA ILE A 388 -89.02 14.23 -30.84
C ILE A 388 -89.60 15.28 -31.84
N PRO A 389 -89.01 15.60 -33.03
CA PRO A 389 -87.80 15.09 -33.72
C PRO A 389 -86.78 16.13 -34.28
N ALA A 390 -85.75 15.60 -34.96
CA ALA A 390 -84.96 15.99 -36.15
C ALA A 390 -85.24 17.33 -36.93
N GLU A 391 -84.33 17.88 -37.74
CA GLU A 391 -83.77 17.35 -39.02
C GLU A 391 -82.51 18.12 -39.50
N ARG A 392 -81.68 17.70 -40.48
CA ARG A 392 -81.42 16.40 -41.19
C ARG A 392 -80.19 16.59 -42.11
N ARG A 393 -79.34 15.54 -42.22
CA ARG A 393 -78.56 15.05 -43.40
C ARG A 393 -77.50 14.07 -42.86
N GLU A 394 -77.53 12.75 -43.07
CA GLU A 394 -77.61 11.97 -44.33
C GLU A 394 -76.47 12.33 -45.29
N VAL A 395 -75.68 11.37 -45.83
CA VAL A 395 -76.12 10.16 -46.54
C VAL A 395 -75.22 8.92 -46.26
N GLN A 396 -75.85 7.82 -45.81
CA GLN A 396 -75.79 6.39 -46.24
C GLN A 396 -74.42 5.65 -46.35
N LYS A 397 -74.21 4.38 -45.92
CA LYS A 397 -74.95 3.07 -45.95
C LYS A 397 -74.89 2.35 -47.33
N PRO A 398 -75.08 1.00 -47.45
CA PRO A 398 -75.64 0.03 -46.48
C PRO A 398 -75.01 -1.42 -46.37
N ARG A 399 -75.26 -2.08 -45.22
CA ARG A 399 -75.58 -3.54 -45.03
C ARG A 399 -74.54 -4.64 -45.39
N SER A 400 -74.54 -5.85 -44.79
CA SER A 400 -75.27 -6.45 -43.64
C SER A 400 -74.74 -7.84 -43.24
N HIS A 401 -74.88 -8.29 -41.97
CA HIS A 401 -75.40 -9.64 -41.63
C HIS A 401 -75.79 -9.86 -40.14
N LYS A 402 -76.32 -11.05 -39.83
CA LYS A 402 -76.62 -11.67 -38.50
C LYS A 402 -76.21 -13.18 -38.56
N LYS A 403 -76.13 -13.98 -37.48
CA LYS A 403 -76.35 -13.80 -36.01
C LYS A 403 -75.12 -14.43 -35.26
N SER A 404 -75.08 -15.19 -34.16
CA SER A 404 -76.01 -15.81 -33.16
C SER A 404 -75.25 -16.15 -31.85
N ASP A 405 -76.00 -16.55 -30.80
CA ASP A 405 -75.56 -17.38 -29.65
C ASP A 405 -75.03 -18.77 -30.14
N ASP A 406 -74.31 -19.61 -29.39
CA ASP A 406 -74.52 -20.02 -27.98
C ASP A 406 -73.33 -20.86 -27.41
N LYS A 407 -73.40 -21.19 -26.11
CA LYS A 407 -72.75 -22.30 -25.34
C LYS A 407 -71.36 -22.12 -24.73
N ARG A 408 -71.33 -22.31 -23.40
CA ARG A 408 -70.18 -22.73 -22.61
C ARG A 408 -69.92 -24.23 -22.82
N VAL A 409 -68.66 -24.66 -22.69
CA VAL A 409 -68.31 -26.07 -22.39
C VAL A 409 -67.29 -26.08 -21.27
N PHE A 410 -67.62 -26.77 -20.17
CA PHE A 410 -66.64 -27.18 -19.15
C PHE A 410 -66.26 -28.64 -19.41
N VAL A 411 -64.96 -28.95 -19.43
CA VAL A 411 -64.48 -30.33 -19.27
C VAL A 411 -63.31 -30.30 -18.27
N THR A 412 -63.54 -30.84 -17.08
CA THR A 412 -62.51 -31.13 -16.09
C THR A 412 -61.95 -32.53 -16.34
N TRP A 413 -60.63 -32.72 -16.23
CA TRP A 413 -60.06 -34.06 -16.07
C TRP A 413 -59.07 -34.14 -14.91
N TYR A 414 -59.22 -35.23 -14.16
CA TYR A 414 -58.40 -35.64 -13.03
C TYR A 414 -57.04 -36.17 -13.52
N GLN A 415 -55.98 -36.04 -12.70
CA GLN A 415 -54.72 -36.77 -12.94
C GLN A 415 -54.26 -37.45 -11.65
N LYS A 416 -53.91 -38.75 -11.76
CA LYS A 416 -53.54 -39.60 -10.61
C LYS A 416 -52.06 -39.42 -10.24
N ALA A 417 -51.76 -39.54 -8.95
CA ALA A 417 -50.40 -39.75 -8.48
C ALA A 417 -49.89 -41.15 -8.87
N LEU A 418 -48.58 -41.26 -9.15
CA LEU A 418 -47.85 -42.51 -9.33
C LEU A 418 -46.40 -42.33 -8.88
N HIS A 419 -45.93 -43.12 -7.92
CA HIS A 419 -44.53 -43.13 -7.50
C HIS A 419 -43.61 -43.73 -8.57
N ARG A 420 -42.38 -43.20 -8.70
CA ARG A 420 -41.24 -44.03 -9.10
C ARG A 420 -39.94 -43.62 -8.40
N ARG A 421 -39.25 -44.66 -7.91
CA ARG A 421 -38.00 -44.70 -7.15
C ARG A 421 -36.92 -43.72 -7.59
N GLU A 422 -36.26 -43.10 -6.61
CA GLU A 422 -34.86 -42.66 -6.72
C GLU A 422 -33.91 -43.86 -6.56
N THR A 423 -32.67 -43.70 -7.03
CA THR A 423 -31.56 -44.65 -6.83
C THR A 423 -30.34 -43.95 -6.25
N THR A 424 -29.52 -44.68 -5.49
CA THR A 424 -28.64 -44.15 -4.45
C THR A 424 -27.22 -43.76 -4.90
N ASN A 425 -26.65 -42.76 -4.20
CA ASN A 425 -25.22 -42.42 -4.07
C ASN A 425 -24.55 -41.79 -5.33
N VAL A 426 -23.43 -41.06 -5.24
CA VAL A 426 -22.40 -40.90 -4.18
C VAL A 426 -21.94 -39.42 -4.08
N GLY A 427 -21.61 -38.94 -2.87
CA GLY A 427 -20.42 -38.10 -2.66
C GLY A 427 -20.57 -36.58 -2.49
N ASP A 428 -20.97 -36.12 -1.30
CA ASP A 428 -20.66 -34.75 -0.83
C ASP A 428 -19.18 -34.63 -0.44
N VAL A 429 -18.39 -33.88 -1.22
CA VAL A 429 -17.11 -33.30 -0.78
C VAL A 429 -16.94 -31.93 -1.42
N TYR A 430 -17.16 -30.86 -0.64
CA TYR A 430 -16.42 -29.58 -0.61
C TYR A 430 -17.25 -28.55 0.18
N ARG A 431 -16.78 -28.21 1.37
CA ARG A 431 -17.14 -26.98 2.09
C ARG A 431 -15.86 -26.33 2.55
N ASP A 432 -15.55 -25.17 1.99
CA ASP A 432 -14.65 -24.21 2.62
C ASP A 432 -15.30 -23.70 3.93
N PRO A 433 -14.52 -23.03 4.81
CA PRO A 433 -14.34 -21.60 4.58
C PRO A 433 -12.93 -21.08 4.87
N VAL A 434 -12.41 -20.33 3.88
CA VAL A 434 -11.78 -19.01 4.04
C VAL A 434 -10.81 -18.82 5.23
N GLU A 435 -9.52 -18.94 4.97
CA GLU A 435 -8.47 -18.38 5.83
C GLU A 435 -8.26 -16.86 5.55
N PHE A 436 -8.08 -16.08 6.61
CA PHE A 436 -7.67 -14.66 6.63
C PHE A 436 -7.01 -14.32 7.98
#